data_AF-A0A9E2P463-F1
#
_entry.id   AF-A0A9E2P463-F1
#
_cell.length_a   1.000
_cell.length_b   1.000
_cell.length_c   1.000
_cell.angle_alpha   90.00
_cell.angle_beta   90.00
_cell.angle_gamma   90.00
#
_symmetry.space_group_name_H-M   'P 1'
#
loop_
_entity.id
_entity.type
_entity.pdbx_description
1 polymer ?
#
loop_
_entity_poly.entity_id
_entity_poly.type
_entity_poly.pdbx_seq_one_letter_code
_entity_poly.pdbx_strand_id
1 'polypeptide(L)'
;MLYLLIGSACFAFEADSIVYYHYAYVKPVPQPAEDEIIALRYYQKAIDLVFWGTTDEFDDAREGYLPGFFVLSGENLVLKEDTLSFTLSIKGEKVFERPVPVTCFSSELVKGIPLSVNSYHFTKFLDDKRFLLLKKDSVLYLIDPAKDSSKRFERKPLGEIMKLKRVLKDY
;
A
#
# COMPACT_ATOMS: atom_id res chain seq x y z
N MET A 1 -13.74 9.10 -34.52
CA MET A 1 -13.41 8.44 -33.24
C MET A 1 -11.92 8.56 -33.02
N LEU A 2 -11.50 9.44 -32.11
CA LEU A 2 -10.10 9.68 -31.80
C LEU A 2 -9.80 8.99 -30.46
N TYR A 3 -9.04 7.89 -30.51
CA TYR A 3 -8.51 7.24 -29.31
C TYR A 3 -7.34 8.08 -28.80
N LEU A 4 -7.47 8.63 -27.59
CA LEU A 4 -6.37 9.32 -26.92
C LEU A 4 -5.50 8.28 -26.22
N LEU A 5 -4.38 7.91 -26.85
CA LEU A 5 -3.26 7.21 -26.21
C LEU A 5 -2.54 8.22 -25.33
N ILE A 6 -2.68 8.10 -24.00
CA ILE A 6 -1.86 8.87 -23.06
C ILE A 6 -0.61 8.04 -22.79
N GLY A 7 0.41 8.28 -23.62
CA GLY A 7 1.77 7.82 -23.38
C GLY A 7 2.42 8.61 -22.24
N SER A 8 3.27 7.90 -21.49
CA SER A 8 4.03 8.37 -20.33
C SER A 8 4.65 9.75 -20.49
N ALA A 9 4.14 10.71 -19.72
CA ALA A 9 4.92 11.84 -19.23
C ALA A 9 4.76 11.85 -17.71
N CYS A 10 5.85 11.52 -17.01
CA CYS A 10 5.96 11.57 -15.56
C CYS A 10 5.97 13.04 -15.12
N PHE A 11 4.81 13.68 -15.14
CA PHE A 11 4.57 14.88 -14.35
C PHE A 11 4.20 14.39 -12.95
N ALA A 12 5.13 14.50 -12.00
CA ALA A 12 4.80 14.37 -10.59
C ALA A 12 3.93 15.58 -10.19
N PHE A 13 2.64 15.53 -10.53
CA PHE A 13 1.67 16.46 -9.98
C PHE A 13 1.54 16.16 -8.48
N GLU A 14 1.60 17.21 -7.67
CA GLU A 14 1.21 17.12 -6.27
C GLU A 14 -0.31 16.85 -6.21
N ALA A 15 -0.74 15.98 -5.31
CA ALA A 15 -2.17 15.67 -5.17
C ALA A 15 -2.92 16.88 -4.61
N ASP A 16 -4.12 17.15 -5.11
CA ASP A 16 -5.00 18.21 -4.58
C ASP A 16 -5.39 17.90 -3.12
N SER A 17 -5.53 16.61 -2.79
CA SER A 17 -5.69 16.17 -1.40
C SER A 17 -5.25 14.72 -1.21
N ILE A 18 -4.86 14.38 0.01
CA ILE A 18 -4.52 13.01 0.40
C ILE A 18 -5.37 12.61 1.62
N VAL A 19 -6.02 11.46 1.54
CA VAL A 19 -6.80 10.90 2.64
C VAL A 19 -6.19 9.58 3.07
N TYR A 20 -5.86 9.47 4.36
CA TYR A 20 -5.23 8.30 4.93
C TYR A 20 -6.23 7.43 5.67
N TYR A 21 -6.03 6.13 5.55
CA TYR A 21 -6.77 5.10 6.25
C TYR A 21 -5.80 4.12 6.90
N HIS A 22 -6.03 3.80 8.16
CA HIS A 22 -5.20 2.89 8.96
C HIS A 22 -6.01 1.63 9.26
N TYR A 23 -5.36 0.47 9.16
CA TYR A 23 -5.98 -0.81 9.46
C TYR A 23 -6.52 -0.84 10.90
N ALA A 24 -7.80 -1.18 11.01
CA ALA A 24 -8.51 -1.21 12.28
C ALA A 24 -8.33 -2.58 12.95
N TYR A 25 -7.24 -2.73 13.70
CA TYR A 25 -7.00 -3.94 14.47
C TYR A 25 -8.16 -4.24 15.43
N VAL A 26 -8.63 -5.49 15.41
CA VAL A 26 -9.67 -5.98 16.32
C VAL A 26 -9.20 -5.97 17.78
N LYS A 27 -7.88 -6.10 18.01
CA LYS A 27 -7.24 -6.03 19.32
C LYS A 27 -6.00 -5.14 19.25
N PRO A 28 -5.68 -4.35 20.29
CA PRO A 28 -4.44 -3.57 20.34
C PRO A 28 -3.21 -4.48 20.17
N VAL A 29 -2.32 -4.13 19.25
CA VAL A 29 -1.06 -4.86 19.01
C VAL A 29 0.13 -3.98 19.44
N PRO A 30 1.15 -4.51 20.16
CA PRO A 30 2.34 -3.75 20.53
C PRO A 30 3.16 -3.30 19.29
N GLN A 31 3.75 -2.10 19.35
CA GLN A 31 4.45 -1.45 18.24
C GLN A 31 5.98 -1.72 18.18
N PRO A 32 6.66 -1.56 17.01
CA PRO A 32 6.09 -1.11 15.73
C PRO A 32 5.35 -2.27 15.07
N ALA A 33 4.03 -2.14 14.99
CA ALA A 33 3.17 -3.18 14.46
C ALA A 33 3.37 -3.25 12.95
N GLU A 34 2.98 -4.37 12.37
CA GLU A 34 2.83 -4.57 10.92
C GLU A 34 1.65 -3.72 10.40
N ASP A 35 1.68 -2.42 10.72
CA ASP A 35 0.63 -1.45 10.42
C ASP A 35 0.44 -1.38 8.92
N GLU A 36 -0.82 -1.49 8.51
CA GLU A 36 -1.24 -1.33 7.13
C GLU A 36 -1.92 0.02 6.96
N ILE A 37 -1.50 0.76 5.94
CA ILE A 37 -1.99 2.11 5.67
C ILE A 37 -2.29 2.24 4.19
N ILE A 38 -3.47 2.79 3.88
CA ILE A 38 -3.85 3.15 2.52
C ILE A 38 -3.98 4.67 2.45
N ALA A 39 -3.36 5.29 1.45
CA ALA A 39 -3.60 6.67 1.09
C ALA A 39 -4.32 6.73 -0.26
N LEU A 40 -5.44 7.45 -0.29
CA LEU A 40 -6.09 7.86 -1.54
C LEU A 40 -5.62 9.27 -1.86
N ARG A 41 -4.97 9.43 -3.00
CA ARG A 41 -4.47 10.70 -3.53
C ARG A 41 -5.43 11.18 -4.62
N TYR A 42 -6.07 12.32 -4.38
CA TYR A 42 -7.03 12.88 -5.31
C TYR A 42 -6.37 13.97 -6.15
N TYR A 43 -6.61 13.91 -7.44
CA TYR A 43 -6.25 14.90 -8.45
C TYR A 43 -7.54 15.34 -9.15
N GLN A 44 -7.53 16.51 -9.81
CA GLN A 44 -8.72 17.10 -10.45
C GLN A 44 -9.57 16.12 -11.27
N LYS A 45 -8.95 15.13 -11.92
CA LYS A 45 -9.63 14.14 -12.78
C LYS A 45 -9.19 12.70 -12.54
N ALA A 46 -8.42 12.44 -11.49
CA ALA A 46 -7.86 11.13 -11.24
C ALA A 46 -7.78 10.83 -9.75
N ILE A 47 -7.76 9.54 -9.44
CA ILE A 47 -7.43 9.04 -8.11
C ILE A 47 -6.24 8.12 -8.26
N ASP A 48 -5.35 8.17 -7.29
CA ASP A 48 -4.27 7.23 -7.11
C ASP A 48 -4.32 6.63 -5.69
N LEU A 49 -3.71 5.48 -5.53
CA LEU A 49 -3.67 4.72 -4.30
C LEU A 49 -2.23 4.37 -3.95
N VAL A 50 -1.85 4.62 -2.70
CA VAL A 50 -0.58 4.15 -2.15
C VAL A 50 -0.86 3.27 -0.95
N PHE A 51 -0.20 2.11 -0.89
CA PHE A 51 -0.37 1.14 0.18
C PHE A 51 0.99 0.85 0.83
N TRP A 52 1.09 1.15 2.13
CA TRP A 52 2.13 0.64 3.00
C TRP A 52 1.63 -0.62 3.71
N GLY A 53 2.26 -1.76 3.42
CA GLY A 53 1.86 -3.04 3.97
C GLY A 53 3.06 -3.95 4.20
N THR A 54 2.78 -5.24 4.35
CA THR A 54 3.79 -6.28 4.52
C THR A 54 3.61 -7.40 3.51
N THR A 55 4.66 -8.15 3.23
CA THR A 55 4.66 -9.25 2.24
C THR A 55 3.58 -10.31 2.50
N ASP A 56 3.01 -10.37 3.70
CA ASP A 56 1.85 -11.21 4.01
C ASP A 56 0.64 -10.95 3.12
N GLU A 57 0.50 -9.75 2.54
CA GLU A 57 -0.57 -9.51 1.57
C GLU A 57 -0.49 -10.45 0.37
N PHE A 58 0.68 -11.00 0.09
CA PHE A 58 0.99 -11.83 -1.08
C PHE A 58 1.29 -13.29 -0.72
N ASP A 59 1.34 -13.64 0.57
CA ASP A 59 1.54 -15.02 1.03
C ASP A 59 0.22 -15.59 1.58
N ASP A 60 0.03 -16.90 1.47
CA ASP A 60 -1.12 -17.62 2.00
C ASP A 60 -1.01 -17.86 3.51
N ALA A 61 0.19 -18.21 3.99
CA ALA A 61 0.44 -18.43 5.40
C ALA A 61 1.91 -18.21 5.74
N ARG A 62 2.16 -17.35 6.73
CA ARG A 62 3.50 -17.10 7.24
C ARG A 62 3.96 -18.26 8.13
N GLU A 63 5.04 -18.94 7.75
CA GLU A 63 5.63 -20.04 8.52
C GLU A 63 7.09 -19.76 8.92
N GLY A 64 7.30 -19.22 10.12
CA GLY A 64 8.62 -19.18 10.78
C GLY A 64 9.58 -18.05 10.36
N TYR A 65 9.12 -17.02 9.66
CA TYR A 65 9.93 -15.86 9.25
C TYR A 65 9.21 -14.52 9.55
N LEU A 66 9.95 -13.40 9.59
CA LEU A 66 9.38 -12.04 9.71
C LEU A 66 9.03 -11.48 8.33
N PRO A 67 7.94 -10.74 8.18
CA PRO A 67 7.54 -10.25 6.87
C PRO A 67 8.47 -9.13 6.42
N GLY A 68 8.54 -8.93 5.12
CA GLY A 68 9.10 -7.71 4.57
C GLY A 68 8.06 -6.58 4.53
N PHE A 69 8.52 -5.35 4.57
CA PHE A 69 7.68 -4.15 4.46
C PHE A 69 7.79 -3.55 3.06
N PHE A 70 6.69 -3.01 2.54
CA PHE A 70 6.70 -2.33 1.25
C PHE A 70 5.94 -1.00 1.31
N VAL A 71 6.16 -0.19 0.27
CA VAL A 71 5.21 0.83 -0.18
C VAL A 71 5.00 0.63 -1.68
N LEU A 72 3.75 0.45 -2.09
CA LEU A 72 3.39 0.19 -3.48
C LEU A 72 2.27 1.12 -3.91
N SER A 73 2.31 1.55 -5.18
CA SER A 73 1.19 2.22 -5.82
C SER A 73 0.21 1.19 -6.35
N GLY A 74 -1.08 1.51 -6.31
CA GLY A 74 -2.08 0.75 -7.04
C GLY A 74 -1.86 0.89 -8.54
N GLU A 75 -2.01 -0.21 -9.26
CA GLU A 75 -1.99 -0.24 -10.73
C GLU A 75 -3.38 -0.60 -11.27
N ASN A 76 -3.62 -0.26 -12.53
CA ASN A 76 -4.86 -0.62 -13.24
C ASN A 76 -6.14 -0.20 -12.47
N LEU A 77 -6.12 1.01 -11.88
CA LEU A 77 -7.22 1.54 -11.08
C LEU A 77 -8.47 1.68 -11.95
N VAL A 78 -9.58 1.09 -11.49
CA VAL A 78 -10.90 1.26 -12.09
C VAL A 78 -11.89 1.56 -10.98
N LEU A 79 -12.45 2.76 -11.00
CA LEU A 79 -13.52 3.17 -10.07
C LEU A 79 -14.88 2.88 -10.71
N LYS A 80 -15.71 2.09 -10.01
CA LYS A 80 -17.11 1.88 -10.35
C LYS A 80 -17.95 2.10 -9.09
N GLU A 81 -18.81 3.10 -9.13
CA GLU A 81 -19.61 3.53 -7.98
C GLU A 81 -18.72 3.74 -6.74
N ASP A 82 -18.94 3.00 -5.66
CA ASP A 82 -18.18 3.09 -4.41
C ASP A 82 -17.02 2.09 -4.32
N THR A 83 -16.73 1.36 -5.41
CA THR A 83 -15.68 0.33 -5.43
C THR A 83 -14.55 0.72 -6.37
N LEU A 84 -13.34 0.81 -5.82
CA LEU A 84 -12.11 0.97 -6.59
C LEU A 84 -11.42 -0.40 -6.72
N SER A 85 -11.29 -0.91 -7.93
CA SER A 85 -10.46 -2.09 -8.18
C SER A 85 -9.06 -1.69 -8.60
N PHE A 86 -8.05 -2.41 -8.13
CA PHE A 86 -6.65 -2.15 -8.44
C PHE A 86 -5.82 -3.42 -8.30
N THR A 87 -4.60 -3.38 -8.82
CA THR A 87 -3.59 -4.43 -8.66
C THR A 87 -2.42 -3.87 -7.85
N LEU A 88 -1.88 -4.66 -6.92
CA LEU A 88 -0.56 -4.41 -6.36
C LEU A 88 0.44 -5.33 -7.06
N SER A 89 1.44 -4.74 -7.69
CA SER A 89 2.57 -5.47 -8.26
C SER A 89 3.73 -5.42 -7.27
N ILE A 90 4.18 -6.59 -6.80
CA ILE A 90 5.32 -6.69 -5.87
C ILE A 90 6.57 -7.25 -6.57
N LYS A 91 6.41 -7.76 -7.79
CA LYS A 91 7.48 -8.45 -8.49
C LYS A 91 8.57 -7.48 -8.92
N GLY A 92 9.78 -7.68 -8.39
CA GLY A 92 10.92 -6.80 -8.67
C GLY A 92 10.91 -5.50 -7.87
N GLU A 93 9.95 -5.30 -6.98
CA GLU A 93 9.89 -4.14 -6.09
C GLU A 93 10.82 -4.31 -4.88
N LYS A 94 11.25 -3.18 -4.31
CA LYS A 94 12.06 -3.17 -3.09
C LYS A 94 11.20 -3.48 -1.87
N VAL A 95 11.72 -4.37 -1.03
CA VAL A 95 11.14 -4.76 0.26
C VAL A 95 12.15 -4.48 1.36
N PHE A 96 11.66 -4.00 2.50
CA PHE A 96 12.47 -3.45 3.59
C PHE A 96 12.32 -4.30 4.86
N GLU A 97 13.34 -4.31 5.71
CA GLU A 97 13.34 -5.01 7.01
C GLU A 97 12.51 -4.29 8.08
N ARG A 98 12.12 -3.04 7.82
CA ARG A 98 11.40 -2.19 8.78
C ARG A 98 10.28 -1.43 8.08
N PRO A 99 9.26 -0.99 8.82
CA PRO A 99 8.16 -0.21 8.27
C PRO A 99 8.65 1.02 7.50
N VAL A 100 8.16 1.16 6.27
CA VAL A 100 8.45 2.30 5.41
C VAL A 100 7.73 3.56 5.95
N PRO A 101 8.39 4.72 6.02
CA PRO A 101 7.75 5.99 6.40
C PRO A 101 6.58 6.35 5.48
N VAL A 102 5.49 6.84 6.06
CA VAL A 102 4.26 7.27 5.35
C VAL A 102 4.44 8.54 4.51
N THR A 103 5.57 9.22 4.66
CA THR A 103 5.99 10.34 3.81
C THR A 103 6.63 9.86 2.50
N CYS A 104 6.98 8.58 2.39
CA CYS A 104 7.53 7.97 1.19
C CYS A 104 6.41 7.27 0.43
N PHE A 105 6.00 7.82 -0.72
CA PHE A 105 4.95 7.25 -1.57
C PHE A 105 5.44 6.24 -2.61
N SER A 106 6.75 5.98 -2.64
CA SER A 106 7.39 5.05 -3.56
C SER A 106 8.63 4.44 -2.89
N SER A 107 8.85 3.17 -3.18
CA SER A 107 9.99 2.37 -2.73
C SER A 107 11.33 2.97 -3.18
N GLU A 108 11.35 3.66 -4.33
CA GLU A 108 12.54 4.33 -4.89
C GLU A 108 13.05 5.49 -4.05
N LEU A 109 12.18 6.11 -3.25
CA LEU A 109 12.51 7.27 -2.42
C LEU A 109 13.01 6.88 -1.02
N VAL A 110 13.00 5.59 -0.69
CA VAL A 110 13.34 5.10 0.64
C VAL A 110 14.85 4.89 0.74
N LYS A 111 15.51 5.69 1.58
CA LYS A 111 16.88 5.42 2.04
C LYS A 111 16.79 4.40 3.18
N GLY A 112 17.37 3.23 2.98
CA GLY A 112 17.36 2.15 3.96
C GLY A 112 18.06 0.93 3.40
N ILE A 113 18.36 -0.04 4.26
CA ILE A 113 18.87 -1.35 3.85
C ILE A 113 17.67 -2.12 3.27
N PRO A 114 17.58 -2.33 1.94
CA PRO A 114 16.61 -3.29 1.40
C PRO A 114 16.97 -4.64 2.00
N LEU A 115 15.98 -5.49 2.31
CA LEU A 115 16.19 -6.78 2.99
C LEU A 115 17.45 -7.45 2.45
N SER A 116 18.53 -7.35 3.24
CA SER A 116 19.87 -7.68 2.78
C SER A 116 19.97 -9.18 2.84
N VAL A 117 20.44 -9.77 1.73
CA VAL A 117 20.35 -11.21 1.37
C VAL A 117 18.93 -11.70 1.07
N ASN A 118 18.61 -11.87 -0.23
CA ASN A 118 17.40 -12.51 -0.80
C ASN A 118 16.11 -11.70 -1.01
N SER A 119 16.05 -10.38 -0.84
CA SER A 119 14.87 -9.56 -1.23
C SER A 119 14.38 -9.83 -2.66
N TYR A 120 15.31 -10.00 -3.61
CA TYR A 120 15.01 -10.40 -5.00
C TYR A 120 14.49 -11.83 -5.16
N HIS A 121 14.88 -12.75 -4.27
CA HIS A 121 14.40 -14.12 -4.30
C HIS A 121 13.01 -14.24 -3.68
N PHE A 122 12.70 -13.45 -2.65
CA PHE A 122 11.39 -13.50 -1.97
C PHE A 122 10.26 -12.99 -2.88
N THR A 123 10.41 -11.82 -3.50
CA THR A 123 9.35 -11.23 -4.34
C THR A 123 9.22 -11.86 -5.71
N LYS A 124 10.23 -12.63 -6.18
CA LYS A 124 10.18 -13.31 -7.48
C LYS A 124 9.12 -14.41 -7.54
N PHE A 125 8.76 -14.98 -6.39
CA PHE A 125 7.73 -16.01 -6.27
C PHE A 125 6.37 -15.45 -5.81
N LEU A 126 6.32 -14.16 -5.45
CA LEU A 126 5.06 -13.50 -5.13
C LEU A 126 4.42 -13.03 -6.44
N ASP A 127 3.15 -13.37 -6.59
CA ASP A 127 2.36 -12.95 -7.74
C ASP A 127 1.66 -11.63 -7.45
N ASP A 128 1.49 -10.83 -8.50
CA ASP A 128 0.70 -9.61 -8.43
C ASP A 128 -0.73 -9.94 -8.00
N LYS A 129 -1.30 -9.06 -7.17
CA LYS A 129 -2.57 -9.36 -6.52
C LYS A 129 -3.60 -8.28 -6.77
N ARG A 130 -4.78 -8.72 -7.22
CA ARG A 130 -5.93 -7.84 -7.44
C ARG A 130 -6.75 -7.70 -6.17
N PHE A 131 -7.09 -6.46 -5.85
CA PHE A 131 -7.94 -6.12 -4.71
C PHE A 131 -9.15 -5.28 -5.16
N LEU A 132 -10.17 -5.30 -4.32
CA LEU A 132 -11.27 -4.33 -4.36
C LEU A 132 -11.22 -3.48 -3.10
N LEU A 133 -11.39 -2.18 -3.25
CA LEU A 133 -11.50 -1.24 -2.16
C LEU A 133 -12.92 -0.65 -2.17
N LEU A 134 -13.76 -1.18 -1.30
CA LEU A 134 -15.13 -0.70 -1.13
C LEU A 134 -15.15 0.44 -0.12
N LYS A 135 -15.62 1.60 -0.52
CA LYS A 135 -15.84 2.74 0.36
C LYS A 135 -17.26 2.69 0.91
N LYS A 136 -17.38 2.74 2.25
CA LYS A 136 -18.67 2.89 2.93
C LYS A 136 -18.52 3.96 4.01
N ASP A 137 -19.17 5.09 3.81
CA ASP A 137 -19.05 6.27 4.66
C ASP A 137 -17.58 6.73 4.80
N SER A 138 -17.04 6.70 6.02
CA SER A 138 -15.64 7.05 6.34
C SER A 138 -14.73 5.82 6.51
N VAL A 139 -15.19 4.65 6.10
CA VAL A 139 -14.49 3.37 6.25
C VAL A 139 -14.17 2.80 4.87
N LEU A 140 -12.99 2.20 4.73
CA LEU A 140 -12.63 1.40 3.57
C LEU A 140 -12.59 -0.08 3.95
N TYR A 141 -13.06 -0.91 3.04
CA TYR A 141 -12.91 -2.35 3.11
C TYR A 141 -12.01 -2.79 1.96
N LEU A 142 -10.80 -3.23 2.29
CA LEU A 142 -9.91 -3.90 1.36
C LEU A 142 -10.35 -5.35 1.27
N ILE A 143 -10.86 -5.75 0.13
CA ILE A 143 -11.38 -7.09 -0.14
C ILE A 143 -10.38 -7.80 -1.03
N ASP A 144 -9.97 -8.99 -0.59
CA ASP A 144 -9.23 -9.95 -1.39
C ASP A 144 -10.22 -10.95 -2.00
N PRO A 145 -10.52 -10.85 -3.31
CA PRO A 145 -11.48 -11.73 -3.96
C PRO A 145 -11.06 -13.21 -3.95
N ALA A 146 -9.75 -13.49 -3.78
CA ALA A 146 -9.23 -14.85 -3.78
C ALA A 146 -9.40 -15.56 -2.42
N LYS A 147 -9.45 -14.80 -1.31
CA LYS A 147 -9.48 -15.33 0.05
C LYS A 147 -10.84 -15.19 0.77
N ASP A 148 -11.87 -14.68 0.08
CA ASP A 148 -13.19 -14.34 0.66
C ASP A 148 -13.07 -13.61 2.01
N SER A 149 -12.14 -12.66 2.07
CA SER A 149 -11.80 -11.93 3.29
C SER A 149 -11.79 -10.42 3.04
N SER A 150 -12.06 -9.66 4.10
CA SER A 150 -11.98 -8.21 4.05
C SER A 150 -11.27 -7.63 5.26
N LYS A 151 -10.43 -6.63 5.03
CA LYS A 151 -9.77 -5.83 6.04
C LYS A 151 -10.44 -4.46 6.14
N ARG A 152 -10.78 -4.07 7.36
CA ARG A 152 -11.41 -2.77 7.64
C ARG A 152 -10.34 -1.73 7.92
N PHE A 153 -10.40 -0.60 7.23
CA PHE A 153 -9.52 0.55 7.43
C PHE A 153 -10.33 1.78 7.83
N GLU A 154 -9.87 2.48 8.86
CA GLU A 154 -10.49 3.71 9.36
C GLU A 154 -9.75 4.94 8.87
N ARG A 155 -10.50 5.96 8.46
CA ARG A 155 -9.93 7.26 8.13
C ARG A 155 -9.21 7.84 9.35
N LYS A 156 -7.97 8.30 9.17
CA LYS A 156 -7.17 8.98 10.20
C LYS A 156 -6.59 10.30 9.67
N PRO A 157 -6.48 11.33 10.52
CA PRO A 157 -5.75 12.54 10.15
C PRO A 157 -4.26 12.22 10.02
N LEU A 158 -3.55 12.95 9.14
CA LEU A 158 -2.11 12.77 8.93
C LEU A 158 -1.32 12.85 10.26
N GLY A 159 -1.69 13.77 11.16
CA GLY A 159 -1.04 13.91 12.46
C GLY A 159 -1.15 12.67 13.37
N GLU A 160 -2.16 11.81 13.19
CA GLU A 160 -2.24 10.51 13.88
C GLU A 160 -1.41 9.45 13.16
N ILE A 161 -1.45 9.43 11.83
CA ILE A 161 -0.63 8.54 11.01
C ILE A 161 0.86 8.75 11.26
N MET A 162 1.31 10.00 11.40
CA MET A 162 2.70 10.35 11.70
C MET A 162 3.17 9.93 13.09
N LYS A 163 2.25 9.61 14.02
CA LYS A 163 2.61 9.08 15.35
C LYS A 163 2.91 7.58 15.32
N LEU A 164 2.48 6.87 14.28
CA LEU A 164 2.87 5.48 14.05
C LEU A 164 4.38 5.49 13.79
N LYS A 165 5.18 4.95 14.71
CA LYS A 165 6.66 5.00 14.66
C LYS A 165 7.22 4.15 13.52
N ARG A 166 7.01 4.56 12.27
CA ARG A 166 7.49 3.91 11.04
C ARG A 166 8.82 4.50 10.59
N VAL A 167 9.79 4.52 11.51
CA VAL A 167 11.09 5.14 11.28
C VAL A 167 12.08 4.04 10.87
N LEU A 168 12.55 4.10 9.63
CA LEU A 168 13.88 3.59 9.29
C LEU A 168 14.86 4.53 9.99
N LYS A 169 15.37 4.16 11.16
CA LYS A 169 16.51 4.91 11.71
C LYS A 169 17.68 4.66 10.76
N ASP A 170 18.11 5.72 10.09
CA ASP A 170 19.36 5.78 9.35
C ASP A 170 20.49 5.27 10.28
N TYR A 171 21.28 4.33 9.80
CA TYR A 171 22.61 4.04 10.34
C TYR A 171 23.63 4.62 9.37
#